data_AF-A0A7R7CNP4-F1
#
_entry.id   AF-A0A7R7CNP4-F1
#
_cell.length_a   1.000
_cell.length_b   1.000
_cell.length_c   1.000
_cell.angle_alpha   90.00
_cell.angle_beta   90.00
_cell.angle_gamma   90.00
#
_symmetry.space_group_name_H-M   'P 1'
#
loop_
_entity.id
_entity.type
_entity.pdbx_description
1 polymer ?
#
loop_
_entity_poly.entity_id
_entity_poly.type
_entity_poly.pdbx_seq_one_letter_code
_entity_poly.pdbx_strand_id
1 'polypeptide(L)'
;MKGTTAGKSGQAGKRAKPAATKPKLLSGGNPQIAKADGDAPVQAYIDAMPGWKSDAGRHLDQLIARTVPEVRKAVKWNSPFYGIEGRGWFLSFHCFTKYIKVTFFSGSSLDPLPPVESKDKNTRYFHVHEGEPLDEELVASWVRQASELPGWVP
;
A
#
# COMPACT_ATOMS: atom_id res chain seq x y z
N MET A 1 -25.54 27.16 60.08
CA MET A 1 -25.62 25.86 59.38
C MET A 1 -26.09 26.10 57.95
N LYS A 2 -25.55 25.31 57.00
CA LYS A 2 -25.65 25.42 55.53
C LYS A 2 -24.73 26.53 54.97
N GLY A 3 -23.69 26.29 54.19
CA GLY A 3 -23.16 25.11 53.51
C GLY A 3 -22.56 25.61 52.19
N THR A 4 -21.30 25.29 51.86
CA THR A 4 -20.77 25.27 50.48
C THR A 4 -19.44 24.52 50.47
N THR A 5 -19.43 23.39 49.79
CA THR A 5 -18.26 22.66 49.31
C THR A 5 -17.83 23.21 47.94
N ALA A 6 -16.55 23.53 47.77
CA ALA A 6 -15.86 23.62 46.48
C ALA A 6 -14.51 22.92 46.69
N GLY A 7 -14.16 21.82 46.01
CA GLY A 7 -14.17 21.64 44.57
C GLY A 7 -12.70 21.53 44.14
N LYS A 8 -12.03 20.39 44.41
CA LYS A 8 -10.65 20.14 43.94
C LYS A 8 -10.69 19.83 42.45
N SER A 9 -10.16 20.74 41.64
CA SER A 9 -9.93 20.55 40.21
C SER A 9 -8.83 19.51 39.98
N GLY A 10 -9.22 18.31 39.56
CA GLY A 10 -8.27 17.31 39.05
C GLY A 10 -7.80 17.71 37.65
N GLN A 11 -6.51 18.03 37.51
CA GLN A 11 -5.87 18.10 36.19
C GLN A 11 -5.90 16.71 35.56
N ALA A 12 -6.70 16.53 34.52
CA ALA A 12 -6.63 15.38 33.64
C ALA A 12 -5.30 15.43 32.87
N GLY A 13 -4.32 14.63 33.31
CA GLY A 13 -3.08 14.43 32.59
C GLY A 13 -3.37 13.95 31.17
N LYS A 14 -2.94 14.71 30.16
CA LYS A 14 -2.95 14.26 28.76
C LYS A 14 -2.15 12.97 28.68
N ARG A 15 -2.84 11.85 28.51
CA ARG A 15 -2.23 10.54 28.27
C ARG A 15 -1.43 10.65 26.98
N ALA A 16 -0.09 10.61 27.08
CA ALA A 16 0.76 10.53 25.92
C ALA A 16 0.34 9.31 25.08
N LYS A 17 0.13 9.50 23.78
CA LYS A 17 -0.15 8.40 22.86
C LYS A 17 1.02 7.41 22.97
N PRO A 18 0.77 6.11 23.18
CA PRO A 18 1.85 5.12 23.14
C PRO A 18 2.61 5.27 21.83
N ALA A 19 3.94 5.30 21.90
CA ALA A 19 4.78 5.23 20.71
C ALA A 19 4.32 4.00 19.91
N ALA A 20 3.91 4.20 18.66
CA ALA A 20 3.39 3.11 17.84
C ALA A 20 4.49 2.05 17.71
N THR A 21 4.26 0.87 18.30
CA THR A 21 5.16 -0.27 18.16
C THR A 21 5.25 -0.61 16.67
N LYS A 22 6.48 -0.82 16.16
CA LYS A 22 6.67 -1.21 14.76
C LYS A 22 5.81 -2.45 14.45
N PRO A 23 5.06 -2.46 13.34
CA PRO A 23 4.24 -3.60 12.96
C PRO A 23 5.06 -4.90 12.87
N LYS A 24 4.44 -6.02 13.23
CA LYS A 24 5.03 -7.35 13.04
C LYS A 24 5.24 -7.59 11.54
N LEU A 25 6.33 -8.27 11.18
CA LEU A 25 6.54 -8.76 9.82
C LEU A 25 6.12 -10.22 9.71
N LEU A 26 5.44 -10.56 8.62
CA LEU A 26 5.10 -11.92 8.23
C LEU A 26 6.29 -12.60 7.55
N SER A 27 6.12 -13.87 7.18
CA SER A 27 7.09 -14.57 6.32
C SER A 27 7.37 -13.75 5.06
N GLY A 28 8.64 -13.74 4.62
CA GLY A 28 9.07 -12.91 3.49
C GLY A 28 9.27 -11.42 3.80
N GLY A 29 9.05 -10.99 5.04
CA GLY A 29 9.25 -9.60 5.46
C GLY A 29 8.06 -8.69 5.18
N ASN A 30 6.88 -9.23 4.87
CA ASN A 30 5.67 -8.46 4.58
C ASN A 30 5.08 -7.81 5.85
N PRO A 31 4.89 -6.48 5.88
CA PRO A 31 4.27 -5.82 7.03
C PRO A 31 2.86 -6.32 7.35
N GLN A 32 2.63 -6.64 8.63
CA GLN A 32 1.32 -7.03 9.12
C GLN A 32 0.49 -5.77 9.48
N ILE A 33 -0.13 -5.16 8.49
CA ILE A 33 -1.05 -4.03 8.68
C ILE A 33 -2.52 -4.50 8.62
N ALA A 34 -3.35 -3.98 9.53
CA ALA A 34 -4.77 -4.29 9.56
C ALA A 34 -5.48 -3.77 8.30
N LYS A 35 -6.56 -4.46 7.91
CA LYS A 35 -7.40 -4.03 6.78
C LYS A 35 -8.00 -2.66 7.09
N ALA A 36 -7.79 -1.70 6.20
CA ALA A 36 -8.38 -0.37 6.28
C ALA A 36 -8.30 0.31 4.90
N ASP A 37 -9.26 1.18 4.63
CA ASP A 37 -9.27 2.01 3.42
C ASP A 37 -8.52 3.33 3.66
N GLY A 38 -8.06 3.94 2.58
CA GLY A 38 -7.38 5.23 2.57
C GLY A 38 -5.85 5.14 2.50
N ASP A 39 -5.22 6.31 2.44
CA ASP A 39 -3.77 6.46 2.30
C ASP A 39 -3.02 6.09 3.59
N ALA A 40 -3.54 6.48 4.75
CA ALA A 40 -2.90 6.24 6.05
C ALA A 40 -2.47 4.77 6.30
N PRO A 41 -3.30 3.73 6.06
CA PRO A 41 -2.85 2.35 6.22
C PRO A 41 -1.80 1.93 5.18
N VAL A 42 -1.82 2.49 3.97
CA VAL A 42 -0.80 2.24 2.95
C VAL A 42 0.54 2.88 3.33
N GLN A 43 0.54 4.11 3.83
CA GLN A 43 1.77 4.74 4.35
C GLN A 43 2.33 3.97 5.54
N ALA A 44 1.47 3.52 6.47
CA ALA A 44 1.90 2.67 7.58
C ALA A 44 2.49 1.33 7.12
N TYR A 45 1.98 0.77 6.01
CA TYR A 45 2.59 -0.39 5.37
C TYR A 45 3.97 -0.06 4.81
N ILE A 46 4.09 1.01 4.03
CA ILE A 46 5.35 1.44 3.38
C ILE A 46 6.43 1.74 4.41
N ASP A 47 6.09 2.46 5.48
CA ASP A 47 7.00 2.79 6.57
C ASP A 47 7.48 1.55 7.34
N ALA A 48 6.70 0.47 7.32
CA ALA A 48 7.04 -0.80 7.95
C ALA A 48 7.77 -1.77 7.01
N MET A 49 7.87 -1.50 5.71
CA MET A 49 8.61 -2.34 4.76
C MET A 49 10.10 -2.38 5.16
N PRO A 50 10.75 -3.56 5.19
CA PRO A 50 12.10 -3.67 5.74
C PRO A 50 13.18 -3.22 4.74
N GLY A 51 14.17 -2.49 5.25
CA GLY A 51 15.36 -2.09 4.50
C GLY A 51 15.03 -1.23 3.27
N TRP A 52 15.70 -1.50 2.15
CA TRP A 52 15.52 -0.81 0.87
C TRP A 52 14.08 -0.82 0.34
N LYS A 53 13.25 -1.76 0.82
CA LYS A 53 11.88 -1.92 0.35
C LYS A 53 10.99 -0.75 0.76
N SER A 54 11.28 -0.05 1.86
CA SER A 54 10.51 1.14 2.25
C SER A 54 10.68 2.27 1.24
N ASP A 55 11.92 2.54 0.83
CA ASP A 55 12.20 3.59 -0.17
C ASP A 55 11.63 3.23 -1.54
N ALA A 56 11.79 1.97 -1.97
CA ALA A 56 11.19 1.47 -3.21
C ALA A 56 9.65 1.52 -3.16
N GLY A 57 9.04 1.15 -2.02
CA GLY A 57 7.60 1.23 -1.82
C GLY A 57 7.06 2.65 -1.85
N ARG A 58 7.80 3.60 -1.25
CA ARG A 58 7.48 5.04 -1.28
C ARG A 58 7.56 5.58 -2.70
N HIS A 59 8.59 5.18 -3.45
CA HIS A 59 8.74 5.58 -4.84
C HIS A 59 7.59 5.03 -5.71
N LEU A 60 7.23 3.74 -5.55
CA LEU A 60 6.08 3.15 -6.23
C LEU A 60 4.77 3.88 -5.90
N ASP A 61 4.50 4.17 -4.62
CA ASP A 61 3.30 4.89 -4.19
C ASP A 61 3.19 6.29 -4.80
N GLN A 62 4.30 7.04 -4.80
CA GLN A 62 4.37 8.35 -5.43
C GLN A 62 4.17 8.27 -6.95
N LEU A 63 4.71 7.23 -7.60
CA LEU A 63 4.53 7.01 -9.03
C LEU A 63 3.08 6.69 -9.37
N ILE A 64 2.42 5.86 -8.56
CA ILE A 64 1.01 5.55 -8.77
C ILE A 64 0.14 6.78 -8.56
N ALA A 65 0.35 7.51 -7.46
CA ALA A 65 -0.44 8.69 -7.12
C ALA A 65 -0.27 9.85 -8.12
N ARG A 66 0.93 10.04 -8.68
CA ARG A 66 1.16 11.06 -9.73
C ARG A 66 0.57 10.66 -11.08
N THR A 67 0.53 9.35 -11.38
CA THR A 67 0.02 8.84 -12.66
C THR A 67 -1.51 8.82 -12.68
N VAL A 68 -2.13 8.56 -11.51
CA VAL A 68 -3.58 8.43 -11.35
C VAL A 68 -4.03 9.26 -10.15
N PRO A 69 -4.30 10.56 -10.33
CA PRO A 69 -4.59 11.48 -9.23
C PRO A 69 -5.82 11.11 -8.39
N GLU A 70 -6.80 10.43 -8.98
CA GLU A 70 -8.03 9.97 -8.32
C GLU A 70 -7.90 8.59 -7.65
N VAL A 71 -6.68 8.04 -7.55
CA VAL A 71 -6.45 6.68 -7.06
C VAL A 71 -7.01 6.48 -5.64
N ARG A 72 -7.77 5.40 -5.47
CA ARG A 72 -8.21 4.89 -4.17
C ARG A 72 -7.16 3.91 -3.65
N LYS A 73 -6.83 4.04 -2.37
CA LYS A 73 -5.86 3.20 -1.66
C LYS A 73 -6.54 2.41 -0.55
N ALA A 74 -6.04 1.22 -0.28
CA ALA A 74 -6.44 0.43 0.89
C ALA A 74 -5.35 -0.59 1.24
N VAL A 75 -5.36 -1.09 2.48
CA VAL A 75 -4.70 -2.35 2.84
C VAL A 75 -5.76 -3.44 2.93
N LYS A 76 -5.55 -4.54 2.20
CA LYS A 76 -6.42 -5.73 2.21
C LYS A 76 -5.54 -6.97 2.21
N TRP A 77 -5.89 -8.00 2.98
CA TRP A 77 -5.07 -9.22 3.14
C TRP A 77 -3.57 -8.94 3.31
N ASN A 78 -3.24 -7.96 4.17
CA ASN A 78 -1.87 -7.53 4.45
C ASN A 78 -1.06 -7.04 3.23
N SER A 79 -1.72 -6.48 2.22
CA SER A 79 -1.06 -5.88 1.05
C SER A 79 -1.72 -4.54 0.70
N PRO A 80 -0.97 -3.54 0.21
CA PRO A 80 -1.55 -2.34 -0.39
C PRO A 80 -2.28 -2.66 -1.68
N PHE A 81 -3.40 -2.00 -1.89
CA PHE A 81 -4.24 -2.06 -3.09
C PHE A 81 -4.50 -0.65 -3.60
N TYR A 82 -4.47 -0.53 -4.92
CA TYR A 82 -4.70 0.71 -5.66
C TYR A 82 -5.80 0.45 -6.69
N GLY A 83 -6.79 1.34 -6.74
CA GLY A 83 -7.99 1.15 -7.52
C GLY A 83 -8.66 2.46 -7.89
N ILE A 84 -9.78 2.35 -8.58
CA ILE A 84 -10.66 3.48 -8.88
C ILE A 84 -12.04 3.16 -8.35
N GLU A 85 -12.68 4.17 -7.76
CA GLU A 85 -14.06 4.05 -7.29
C GLU A 85 -14.98 3.58 -8.42
N GLY A 86 -15.78 2.55 -8.14
CA GLY A 86 -16.67 1.93 -9.13
C GLY A 86 -16.01 1.04 -10.18
N ARG A 87 -14.67 1.01 -10.29
CA ARG A 87 -13.95 0.17 -11.27
C ARG A 87 -13.13 -0.97 -10.66
N GLY A 88 -12.99 -1.01 -9.33
CA GLY A 88 -12.24 -2.06 -8.63
C GLY A 88 -10.75 -1.75 -8.49
N TRP A 89 -9.97 -2.77 -8.14
CA TRP A 89 -8.53 -2.67 -7.86
C TRP A 89 -7.74 -3.05 -9.10
N PHE A 90 -6.85 -2.19 -9.58
CA PHE A 90 -6.02 -2.47 -10.75
C PHE A 90 -4.61 -2.95 -10.38
N LEU A 91 -4.12 -2.57 -9.18
CA LEU A 91 -2.77 -2.89 -8.72
C LEU A 91 -2.73 -3.27 -7.23
N SER A 92 -1.86 -4.20 -6.88
CA SER A 92 -1.45 -4.46 -5.49
C SER A 92 0.06 -4.74 -5.42
N PHE A 93 0.70 -4.55 -4.26
CA PHE A 93 2.07 -5.06 -4.07
C PHE A 93 2.28 -5.75 -2.73
N HIS A 94 3.28 -6.63 -2.69
CA HIS A 94 3.60 -7.46 -1.53
C HIS A 94 5.11 -7.66 -1.39
N CYS A 95 5.64 -7.60 -0.17
CA CYS A 95 7.05 -7.84 0.08
C CYS A 95 7.35 -9.35 0.13
N PHE A 96 8.31 -9.79 -0.67
CA PHE A 96 8.99 -11.07 -0.54
C PHE A 96 10.42 -10.84 -0.05
N THR A 97 11.09 -11.88 0.44
CA THR A 97 12.46 -11.76 0.99
C THR A 97 13.39 -11.01 0.03
N LYS A 98 13.36 -11.35 -1.26
CA LYS A 98 14.29 -10.85 -2.28
C LYS A 98 13.76 -9.73 -3.18
N TYR A 99 12.46 -9.45 -3.16
CA TYR A 99 11.84 -8.49 -4.09
C TYR A 99 10.52 -7.94 -3.55
N ILE A 100 10.06 -6.84 -4.12
CA ILE A 100 8.65 -6.42 -4.00
C ILE A 100 7.92 -6.95 -5.24
N LYS A 101 6.85 -7.72 -5.03
CA LYS A 101 6.00 -8.18 -6.13
C LYS A 101 4.90 -7.16 -6.37
N VAL A 102 4.93 -6.49 -7.52
CA VAL A 102 3.84 -5.66 -8.03
C VAL A 102 2.93 -6.53 -8.88
N THR A 103 1.63 -6.47 -8.59
CA THR A 103 0.58 -7.25 -9.25
C THR A 103 -0.31 -6.33 -10.04
N PHE A 104 -0.48 -6.61 -11.32
CA PHE A 104 -1.48 -5.99 -12.18
C PHE A 104 -2.58 -7.01 -12.47
N PHE A 105 -3.79 -6.76 -11.98
CA PHE A 105 -4.88 -7.75 -12.04
C PHE A 105 -5.35 -8.05 -13.46
N SER A 106 -5.33 -7.03 -14.32
CA SER A 106 -5.58 -7.11 -15.77
C SER A 106 -4.27 -6.99 -16.56
N GLY A 107 -3.18 -7.51 -15.98
CA GLY A 107 -1.82 -7.42 -16.50
C GLY A 107 -1.61 -8.01 -17.89
N SER A 108 -2.42 -8.99 -18.31
CA SER A 108 -2.33 -9.61 -19.64
C SER A 108 -2.79 -8.71 -20.78
N SER A 109 -3.49 -7.61 -20.46
CA SER A 109 -3.97 -6.60 -21.41
C SER A 109 -3.06 -5.38 -21.50
N LEU A 110 -1.91 -5.39 -20.80
CA LEU A 110 -0.96 -4.28 -20.80
C LEU A 110 0.09 -4.46 -21.91
N ASP A 111 0.53 -3.33 -22.48
CA ASP A 111 1.55 -3.26 -23.51
C ASP A 111 2.67 -2.26 -23.13
N PRO A 112 3.94 -2.68 -23.01
CA PRO A 112 4.41 -4.06 -23.16
C PRO A 112 3.90 -4.95 -22.02
N LEU A 113 3.97 -6.26 -22.21
CA LEU A 113 3.48 -7.22 -21.23
C LEU A 113 4.41 -7.26 -19.98
N PRO A 114 3.89 -7.10 -18.73
CA PRO A 114 4.72 -7.24 -17.55
C PRO A 114 5.34 -8.65 -17.49
N PRO A 115 6.62 -8.78 -17.14
CA PRO A 115 7.43 -9.93 -17.54
C PRO A 115 7.09 -11.23 -16.82
N VAL A 116 6.51 -11.19 -15.62
CA VAL A 116 6.30 -12.39 -14.79
C VAL A 116 4.86 -12.89 -14.91
N GLU A 117 4.71 -14.18 -15.19
CA GLU A 117 3.41 -14.85 -15.35
C GLU A 117 2.72 -15.12 -14.01
N SER A 118 1.38 -15.19 -14.06
CA SER A 118 0.55 -15.68 -12.96
C SER A 118 -0.13 -16.99 -13.33
N LYS A 119 -0.57 -17.74 -12.31
CA LYS A 119 -1.50 -18.86 -12.52
C LYS A 119 -2.86 -18.38 -13.02
N ASP A 120 -3.24 -17.16 -12.64
CA ASP A 120 -4.39 -16.47 -13.22
C ASP A 120 -3.99 -15.91 -14.59
N LYS A 121 -4.75 -16.24 -15.63
CA LYS A 121 -4.45 -15.86 -17.03
C LYS A 121 -4.50 -14.36 -17.29
N ASN A 122 -5.23 -13.60 -16.46
CA ASN A 122 -5.38 -12.16 -16.60
C ASN A 122 -4.30 -11.38 -15.86
N THR A 123 -3.75 -11.97 -14.80
CA THR A 123 -2.79 -11.28 -13.93
C THR A 123 -1.36 -11.41 -14.45
N ARG A 124 -0.60 -10.32 -14.37
CA ARG A 124 0.85 -10.35 -14.56
C ARG A 124 1.55 -9.67 -13.38
N TYR A 125 2.79 -10.04 -13.14
CA TYR A 125 3.62 -9.45 -12.11
C TYR A 125 4.83 -8.71 -12.69
N PHE A 126 5.29 -7.75 -11.91
CA PHE A 126 6.58 -7.10 -12.06
C PHE A 126 7.29 -7.15 -10.71
N HIS A 127 8.57 -7.52 -10.69
CA HIS A 127 9.34 -7.62 -9.47
C HIS A 127 10.34 -6.48 -9.40
N VAL A 128 10.31 -5.72 -8.30
CA VAL A 128 11.34 -4.74 -7.99
C VAL A 128 12.39 -5.41 -7.14
N HIS A 129 13.66 -5.29 -7.52
CA HIS A 129 14.81 -5.87 -6.83
C HIS A 129 15.70 -4.77 -6.22
N GLU A 130 16.52 -5.19 -5.24
CA GLU A 130 17.48 -4.30 -4.59
C GLU A 130 18.59 -3.89 -5.57
N GLY A 131 18.88 -2.59 -5.65
CA GLY A 131 19.97 -2.07 -6.50
C GLY A 131 19.65 -2.01 -8.00
N GLU A 132 18.46 -2.46 -8.42
CA GLU A 132 18.01 -2.29 -9.79
C GLU A 132 17.20 -0.99 -9.93
N PRO A 133 17.51 -0.14 -10.92
CA PRO A 133 16.73 1.08 -11.14
C PRO A 133 15.32 0.72 -11.61
N LEU A 134 14.34 1.47 -11.10
CA LEU A 134 12.96 1.39 -11.58
C LEU A 134 12.85 2.16 -12.90
N ASP A 135 12.45 1.48 -13.98
CA ASP A 135 12.05 2.15 -15.21
C ASP A 135 10.70 2.86 -14.97
N GLU A 136 10.77 4.12 -14.56
CA GLU A 136 9.59 4.90 -14.19
C GLU A 136 8.63 5.12 -15.34
N GLU A 137 9.13 5.30 -16.57
CA GLU A 137 8.28 5.51 -17.75
C GLU A 137 7.48 4.27 -18.06
N LEU A 138 8.13 3.11 -18.03
CA LEU A 138 7.49 1.81 -18.24
C LEU A 138 6.45 1.52 -17.15
N VAL A 139 6.81 1.72 -15.88
CA VAL A 139 5.89 1.46 -14.77
C VAL A 139 4.72 2.45 -14.77
N ALA A 140 4.95 3.72 -15.09
CA ALA A 140 3.89 4.71 -15.27
C ALA A 140 2.92 4.30 -16.39
N SER A 141 3.46 3.81 -17.51
CA SER A 141 2.66 3.31 -18.64
C SER A 141 1.74 2.17 -18.19
N TRP A 142 2.26 1.18 -17.47
CA TRP A 142 1.45 0.08 -16.93
C TRP A 142 0.40 0.54 -15.95
N VAL A 143 0.74 1.46 -15.03
CA VAL A 143 -0.21 2.01 -14.06
C VAL A 143 -1.35 2.73 -14.78
N ARG A 144 -1.04 3.57 -15.78
CA ARG A 144 -2.06 4.28 -16.57
C ARG A 144 -3.00 3.30 -17.27
N GLN A 145 -2.45 2.37 -18.05
CA GLN A 145 -3.23 1.36 -18.77
C GLN A 145 -4.10 0.53 -17.80
N ALA A 146 -3.52 0.04 -16.71
CA ALA A 146 -4.26 -0.75 -15.74
C ALA A 146 -5.40 0.04 -15.08
N SER A 147 -5.24 1.35 -14.87
CA SER A 147 -6.29 2.21 -14.29
C SER A 147 -7.47 2.45 -15.23
N GLU A 148 -7.28 2.26 -16.54
CA GLU A 148 -8.32 2.43 -17.57
C GLU A 148 -9.14 1.13 -17.79
N LEU A 149 -8.60 -0.01 -17.39
CA LEU A 149 -9.24 -1.32 -17.50
C LEU A 149 -10.18 -1.61 -16.32
N PRO A 150 -11.17 -2.52 -16.48
CA PRO A 150 -11.88 -3.09 -15.35
C PRO A 150 -10.89 -3.71 -14.35
N GLY A 151 -10.98 -3.27 -13.11
CA GLY A 151 -10.19 -3.78 -11.99
C GLY A 151 -10.82 -5.00 -11.36
N TRP A 152 -10.03 -5.69 -10.54
CA TRP A 152 -10.50 -6.82 -9.75
C TRP A 152 -11.42 -6.36 -8.62
N VAL A 153 -12.52 -7.07 -8.43
CA VAL A 153 -13.46 -6.90 -7.33
C VAL A 153 -13.48 -8.19 -6.51
N PRO A 154 -13.14 -8.14 -5.22
CA PRO A 154 -13.19 -9.31 -4.33
C PRO A 154 -14.59 -9.76 -3.95
#